data_AF-A0A7Y5KZG9-F1
#
_entry.id   AF-A0A7Y5KZG9-F1
#
_cell.length_a   1.000
_cell.length_b   1.000
_cell.length_c   1.000
_cell.angle_alpha   90.00
_cell.angle_beta   90.00
_cell.angle_gamma   90.00
#
_symmetry.space_group_name_H-M   'P 1'
#
loop_
_entity.id
_entity.type
_entity.pdbx_description
1 polymer ?
#
loop_
_entity_poly.entity_id
_entity_poly.type
_entity_poly.pdbx_seq_one_letter_code
_entity_poly.pdbx_strand_id
1 'polypeptide(L)'
;MTAPTDAQRALAASLVDEALQAYQRTVPRRALRDVREFMIDELLCTSYGRAKLARLLDSCAHDSGTQDTNPDIDATDETTGHT
;
A
#
# COMPACT_ATOMS: atom_id res chain seq x y z
N MET A 1 20.03 17.89 -1.85
CA MET A 1 19.11 16.79 -2.22
C MET A 1 18.94 15.91 -1.00
N THR A 2 17.71 15.63 -0.56
CA THR A 2 17.46 14.72 0.57
C THR A 2 17.57 13.29 0.09
N ALA A 3 18.36 12.46 0.77
CA ALA A 3 18.45 11.04 0.48
C ALA A 3 17.11 10.34 0.75
N PRO A 4 16.75 9.29 -0.02
CA PRO A 4 15.53 8.52 0.25
C PRO A 4 15.64 7.77 1.59
N THR A 5 14.54 7.76 2.34
CA THR A 5 14.45 7.10 3.65
C THR A 5 14.37 5.58 3.51
N ASP A 6 14.67 4.84 4.58
CA ASP A 6 14.57 3.37 4.57
C ASP A 6 13.12 2.90 4.31
N ALA A 7 12.13 3.61 4.84
CA ALA A 7 10.72 3.33 4.56
C ALA A 7 10.38 3.51 3.07
N GLN A 8 10.92 4.54 2.41
CA GLN A 8 10.75 4.74 0.97
C GLN A 8 11.42 3.63 0.15
N ARG A 9 12.62 3.18 0.57
CA ARG A 9 13.32 2.06 -0.09
C ARG A 9 12.54 0.77 0.01
N ALA A 10 12.04 0.45 1.20
CA ALA A 10 11.24 -0.74 1.44
C ALA A 10 9.93 -0.72 0.62
N LEU A 11 9.20 0.39 0.67
CA LEU A 11 7.95 0.54 -0.09
C LEU A 11 8.18 0.44 -1.60
N ALA A 12 9.22 1.10 -2.14
CA ALA A 12 9.54 1.02 -3.56
C ALA A 12 9.82 -0.43 -3.99
N ALA A 13 10.62 -1.16 -3.21
CA ALA A 13 10.90 -2.56 -3.50
C ALA A 13 9.63 -3.41 -3.51
N SER A 14 8.79 -3.29 -2.47
CA SER A 14 7.54 -4.06 -2.38
C SER A 14 6.59 -3.78 -3.55
N LEU A 15 6.37 -2.51 -3.91
CA LEU A 15 5.50 -2.13 -5.02
C LEU A 15 5.99 -2.69 -6.36
N VAL A 16 7.30 -2.63 -6.61
CA VAL A 16 7.88 -3.15 -7.85
C VAL A 16 7.84 -4.68 -7.87
N ASP A 17 8.12 -5.34 -6.75
CA ASP A 17 8.05 -6.80 -6.64
C ASP A 17 6.63 -7.32 -6.90
N GLU A 18 5.62 -6.64 -6.34
CA GLU A 18 4.20 -6.94 -6.59
C GLU A 18 3.83 -6.76 -8.07
N ALA A 19 4.23 -5.62 -8.67
CA ALA A 19 3.95 -5.33 -10.08
C ALA A 19 4.60 -6.35 -11.04
N LEU A 20 5.79 -6.85 -10.71
CA LEU A 20 6.53 -7.80 -11.53
C LEU A 20 6.10 -9.26 -11.33
N GLN A 21 5.32 -9.57 -10.28
CA GLN A 21 4.96 -10.93 -9.92
C GLN A 21 4.22 -11.67 -11.04
N ALA A 22 3.33 -10.99 -11.75
CA ALA A 22 2.56 -11.55 -12.86
C ALA A 22 3.43 -12.02 -14.05
N TYR A 23 4.64 -11.45 -14.20
CA TYR A 23 5.52 -11.67 -15.35
C TYR A 23 6.57 -12.76 -15.12
N GLN A 24 6.67 -13.31 -13.91
CA GLN A 24 7.70 -14.30 -13.54
C GLN A 24 7.69 -15.58 -14.38
N ARG A 25 6.55 -15.91 -15.00
CA ARG A 25 6.38 -17.10 -15.86
C ARG A 25 6.64 -16.84 -17.34
N THR A 26 6.61 -15.59 -17.77
CA THR A 26 6.65 -15.21 -19.19
C THR A 26 7.91 -14.44 -19.58
N VAL A 27 8.54 -13.76 -18.61
CA VAL A 27 9.74 -12.95 -18.84
C VAL A 27 10.96 -13.62 -18.18
N PRO A 28 12.12 -13.68 -18.86
CA PRO A 28 13.33 -14.22 -18.27
C PRO A 28 13.72 -13.50 -16.98
N ARG A 29 14.16 -14.26 -15.96
CA ARG A 29 14.55 -13.72 -14.64
C ARG A 29 15.57 -12.58 -14.71
N ARG A 30 16.53 -12.67 -15.64
CA ARG A 30 17.53 -11.62 -15.85
C ARG A 30 16.88 -10.30 -16.27
N ALA A 31 15.98 -10.33 -17.24
CA ALA A 31 15.27 -9.14 -17.69
C ALA A 31 14.37 -8.56 -16.59
N LEU A 32 13.69 -9.40 -15.81
CA LEU A 32 12.89 -8.94 -14.67
C LEU A 32 13.74 -8.26 -13.59
N ARG A 33 14.95 -8.75 -13.32
CA ARG A 33 15.88 -8.11 -12.39
C ARG A 33 16.30 -6.72 -12.89
N ASP A 34 16.65 -6.61 -14.17
CA ASP A 34 17.10 -5.34 -14.75
C ASP A 34 15.94 -4.31 -14.75
N VAL A 35 14.70 -4.75 -15.05
CA VAL A 35 13.49 -3.89 -14.93
C VAL A 35 13.22 -3.50 -13.47
N ARG A 36 13.37 -4.45 -12.53
CA ARG A 36 13.18 -4.19 -11.10
C ARG A 36 14.12 -3.09 -10.61
N GLU A 37 15.41 -3.20 -10.93
CA GLU A 37 16.41 -2.19 -10.56
C GLU A 37 16.06 -0.83 -11.16
N PHE A 38 15.74 -0.78 -12.45
CA PHE A 38 15.33 0.45 -13.12
C PHE A 38 14.10 1.12 -12.47
N MET A 39 13.05 0.36 -12.17
CA MET A 39 11.83 0.91 -11.57
C MET A 39 12.06 1.41 -10.14
N ILE A 40 12.86 0.69 -9.34
CA ILE A 40 13.21 1.14 -7.99
C ILE A 40 14.03 2.44 -8.07
N ASP A 41 15.00 2.52 -8.97
CA ASP A 41 15.80 3.73 -9.16
C ASP A 41 14.93 4.89 -9.63
N GLU A 42 14.00 4.68 -10.55
CA GLU A 42 13.08 5.73 -11.01
C GLU A 42 12.22 6.28 -9.86
N LEU A 43 11.73 5.41 -8.98
CA LEU A 43 10.96 5.80 -7.80
C LEU A 43 11.80 6.57 -6.77
N LEU A 44 13.07 6.20 -6.57
CA LEU A 44 13.91 6.77 -5.52
C LEU A 44 14.71 8.00 -5.98
N CYS A 45 15.09 8.08 -7.25
CA CYS A 45 15.99 9.11 -7.78
C CYS A 45 15.24 10.31 -8.37
N THR A 46 14.01 10.14 -8.84
CA THR A 46 13.20 11.26 -9.35
C THR A 46 12.48 12.03 -8.23
N SER A 47 12.25 13.32 -8.43
CA SER A 47 11.44 14.14 -7.51
C SER A 47 10.00 13.64 -7.44
N TYR A 48 9.44 13.27 -8.59
CA TYR A 48 8.08 12.72 -8.69
C TYR A 48 7.94 11.38 -7.96
N GLY A 49 8.86 10.44 -8.18
CA GLY A 49 8.86 9.14 -7.53
C GLY A 49 8.90 9.26 -6.00
N ARG A 50 9.82 10.08 -5.47
CA ARG A 50 9.92 10.32 -4.02
C ARG A 50 8.65 10.97 -3.45
N ALA A 51 8.07 11.94 -4.16
CA ALA A 51 6.83 12.57 -3.75
C ALA A 51 5.66 11.58 -3.71
N LYS A 52 5.59 10.65 -4.68
CA LYS A 52 4.58 9.59 -4.70
C LYS A 52 4.75 8.61 -3.53
N LEU A 53 5.98 8.16 -3.27
CA LEU A 53 6.28 7.27 -2.13
C LEU A 53 5.96 7.94 -0.79
N ALA A 54 6.30 9.22 -0.62
CA ALA A 54 5.96 9.96 0.60
C ALA A 54 4.45 10.02 0.84
N ARG A 55 3.66 10.36 -0.19
CA ARG A 55 2.19 10.39 -0.08
C ARG A 55 1.59 9.02 0.26
N LEU A 56 2.13 7.94 -0.31
CA LEU A 56 1.67 6.59 -0.02
C LEU A 56 1.99 6.18 1.42
N LEU A 57 3.21 6.45 1.90
CA LEU A 57 3.58 6.21 3.30
C LEU A 57 2.71 7.00 4.26
N ASP A 58 2.44 8.28 3.95
CA ASP A 58 1.54 9.10 4.75
C ASP A 58 0.13 8.50 4.78
N SER A 59 -0.42 8.03 3.64
CA SER A 59 -1.74 7.39 3.64
C SER A 59 -1.80 6.12 4.52
N CYS A 60 -0.74 5.30 4.53
CA CYS A 60 -0.68 4.11 5.39
C CYS A 60 -0.64 4.45 6.89
N ALA A 61 -0.08 5.61 7.26
CA ALA A 61 -0.06 6.05 8.64
C ALA A 61 -1.44 6.51 9.16
N HIS A 62 -2.33 6.96 8.27
CA HIS A 62 -3.65 7.51 8.63
C HIS A 62 -4.77 6.46 8.61
N ASP A 63 -4.58 5.31 7.95
CA ASP A 63 -5.55 4.20 7.95
C ASP A 63 -5.58 3.38 9.26
N SER A 64 -4.71 3.68 10.23
CA SER A 64 -4.68 3.01 11.55
C SER A 64 -5.68 3.58 12.58
N GLY A 65 -6.63 4.44 12.16
CA GLY A 65 -7.43 5.23 13.09
C GLY A 65 -8.86 5.52 12.66
N THR A 66 -9.68 4.48 12.41
CA THR A 66 -11.13 4.48 12.70
C THR A 66 -11.64 3.03 12.70
N GLN A 67 -11.29 2.27 13.75
CA GLN A 67 -12.14 1.17 14.19
C GLN A 67 -12.66 1.56 15.57
N ASP A 68 -13.45 2.65 15.60
CA ASP A 68 -14.19 3.02 16.80
C ASP A 68 -15.30 1.97 16.95
N THR A 69 -15.02 1.02 17.82
CA THR A 69 -15.98 0.15 18.47
C THR A 69 -17.11 1.01 19.02
N ASN A 70 -18.31 0.90 18.44
CA ASN A 70 -19.50 1.22 19.22
C ASN A 70 -20.16 -0.09 19.69
N PRO A 71 -20.04 -0.42 20.99
CA PRO A 71 -20.82 -1.48 21.61
C PRO A 71 -22.29 -1.03 21.78
N ASP A 72 -23.20 -1.98 21.64
CA ASP A 72 -24.54 -2.04 22.25
C ASP A 72 -25.26 -0.71 22.57
N ILE A 73 -26.34 -0.44 21.82
CA ILE A 73 -27.50 0.28 22.37
C ILE A 73 -28.75 -0.57 22.11
N ASP A 74 -29.00 -1.43 23.10
CA ASP A 74 -30.24 -1.66 23.85
C ASP A 74 -31.61 -1.70 23.13
N ALA A 75 -32.43 -2.57 23.72
CA ALA A 75 -33.77 -3.02 23.41
C ALA A 75 -34.78 -1.96 22.88
N THR A 76 -35.61 -2.39 21.93
CA THR A 76 -37.05 -2.15 22.03
C THR A 76 -37.86 -3.34 21.53
N ASP A 77 -38.62 -3.88 22.47
CA ASP A 77 -39.82 -4.71 22.37
C ASP A 77 -40.84 -4.14 21.35
N GLU A 78 -41.40 -5.00 20.50
CA GLU A 78 -42.79 -4.86 20.06
C GLU A 78 -43.40 -6.25 19.87
N THR A 79 -43.84 -6.81 21.00
CA THR A 79 -44.91 -7.80 21.05
C THR A 79 -46.23 -7.14 20.63
N THR A 80 -46.77 -7.41 19.44
CA THR A 80 -48.22 -7.28 19.20
C THR A 80 -48.66 -8.28 18.13
N GLY A 81 -49.32 -9.36 18.57
CA GLY A 81 -50.04 -10.26 17.68
C GLY A 81 -51.38 -9.68 17.22
N HIS A 82 -51.98 -10.26 16.18
CA HIS A 82 -53.39 -10.66 16.17
C HIS A 82 -53.72 -11.44 14.89
N THR A 83 -54.30 -12.62 15.10
CA THR A 83 -55.20 -13.43 14.25
C THR A 83 -54.71 -13.97 12.91
#